data_AF-A0A4S2LWL4-F1
#
_entry.id   AF-A0A4S2LWL4-F1
#
_cell.length_a   1.000
_cell.length_b   1.000
_cell.length_c   1.000
_cell.angle_alpha   90.00
_cell.angle_beta   90.00
_cell.angle_gamma   90.00
#
_symmetry.space_group_name_H-M   'P 1'
#
loop_
_entity.id
_entity.type
_entity.pdbx_description
1 polymer ?
#
loop_
_entity_poly.entity_id
_entity_poly.type
_entity_poly.pdbx_seq_one_letter_code
_entity_poly.pdbx_strand_id
1 'polypeptide(L)'
;MCTLRDTNGQVNFLVGKNAFAIGDVDLGPGITWTSIHNFAPNNTFSSSGWYDADPRTNEPLSMEKLRWKKRPKTTATPVAVALIFAAKLTSSGTVQDRSVSVACEGFSTRETNVLQIKFEDCWNKEPEVAYATDSITAACYDETEAITAMQCVKRCAQEIHCRSVYYSKKSGRCVAVLYVHAYLPLRHRRNVKRWTCFRKSAGAH
;
A
#
# COMPACT_ATOMS: atom_id res chain seq x y z
N MET A 1 -8.41 7.93 -9.64
CA MET A 1 -7.21 8.76 -9.81
C MET A 1 -5.99 7.84 -9.62
N CYS A 2 -5.50 7.15 -10.66
CA CYS A 2 -4.34 6.25 -10.55
C CYS A 2 -3.55 6.23 -11.87
N THR A 3 -2.86 7.31 -12.20
CA THR A 3 -1.72 7.28 -13.13
C THR A 3 -0.75 8.37 -12.70
N LEU A 4 0.18 8.03 -11.81
CA LEU A 4 1.44 8.75 -11.74
C LEU A 4 2.30 8.13 -12.84
N ARG A 5 2.45 8.83 -13.97
CA ARG A 5 3.40 8.42 -15.00
C ARG A 5 4.80 8.73 -14.47
N ASP A 6 5.67 7.72 -14.49
CA ASP A 6 7.09 7.86 -14.26
C ASP A 6 7.66 8.75 -15.38
N THR A 7 8.00 10.00 -15.05
CA THR A 7 8.59 10.95 -16.01
C THR A 7 10.09 10.94 -15.82
N ASN A 8 10.84 10.54 -16.85
CA ASN A 8 12.30 10.64 -16.91
C ASN A 8 13.09 9.86 -15.83
N GLY A 9 12.62 8.67 -15.44
CA GLY A 9 13.30 7.83 -14.45
C GLY A 9 13.22 8.40 -13.03
N GLN A 10 12.15 9.15 -12.75
CA GLN A 10 11.89 9.77 -11.46
C GLN A 10 10.56 9.24 -10.92
N VAL A 11 10.67 8.52 -9.81
CA VAL A 11 9.52 7.94 -9.13
C VAL A 11 9.03 8.90 -8.06
N ASN A 12 7.75 9.23 -8.11
CA ASN A 12 7.09 10.08 -7.13
C ASN A 12 6.02 9.29 -6.38
N PHE A 13 5.88 9.53 -5.08
CA PHE A 13 4.89 8.87 -4.24
C PHE A 13 4.46 9.79 -3.10
N LEU A 14 3.27 9.56 -2.57
CA LEU A 14 2.72 10.34 -1.46
C LEU A 14 3.57 10.16 -0.20
N VAL A 15 3.88 11.26 0.48
CA VAL A 15 4.78 11.26 1.63
C VAL A 15 4.32 10.31 2.74
N GLY A 16 5.26 9.52 3.26
CA GLY A 16 5.01 8.48 4.26
C GLY A 16 5.48 8.88 5.66
N LYS A 17 6.30 8.03 6.27
CA LYS A 17 6.94 8.28 7.57
C LYS A 17 7.77 9.56 7.64
N ASN A 18 8.24 10.05 6.49
CA ASN A 18 9.04 11.27 6.37
C ASN A 18 8.20 12.56 6.42
N ALA A 19 6.87 12.47 6.60
CA ALA A 19 5.99 13.64 6.69
C ALA A 19 6.38 14.64 7.79
N PHE A 20 7.10 14.21 8.83
CA PHE A 20 7.59 15.10 9.89
C PHE A 20 8.95 15.75 9.58
N ALA A 21 9.70 15.20 8.62
CA ALA A 21 11.00 15.72 8.19
C ALA A 21 10.85 16.83 7.14
N ILE A 22 9.62 17.07 6.67
CA ILE A 22 9.25 18.23 5.87
C ILE A 22 9.24 19.47 6.78
N GLY A 23 10.41 19.84 7.31
CA GLY A 23 10.57 20.81 8.40
C GLY A 23 10.09 22.23 8.05
N ASP A 24 10.03 22.57 6.76
CA ASP A 24 9.84 23.96 6.30
C ASP A 24 8.85 24.13 5.15
N VAL A 25 8.17 23.06 4.71
CA VAL A 25 7.12 23.24 3.68
C VAL A 25 5.86 23.73 4.40
N ASP A 26 5.46 24.96 4.10
CA ASP A 26 4.15 25.46 4.51
C ASP A 26 3.07 24.66 3.77
N LEU A 27 2.57 23.62 4.43
CA LEU A 27 1.45 22.81 3.95
C LEU A 27 0.10 23.52 4.15
N GLY A 28 0.12 24.77 4.63
CA GLY A 28 -1.02 25.58 5.01
C GLY A 28 -1.65 25.13 6.33
N PRO A 29 -2.65 25.88 6.84
CA PRO A 29 -3.40 25.53 8.07
C PRO A 29 -4.33 24.32 7.91
N GLY A 30 -4.11 23.48 6.89
CA GLY A 30 -5.01 22.42 6.45
C GLY A 30 -4.61 21.00 6.88
N ILE A 31 -5.32 20.03 6.29
CA ILE A 31 -5.04 18.60 6.42
C ILE A 31 -4.19 18.20 5.22
N THR A 32 -3.05 17.56 5.46
CA THR A 32 -2.22 16.96 4.42
C THR A 32 -2.34 15.46 4.46
N TRP A 33 -2.68 14.81 3.35
CA TRP A 33 -2.70 13.36 3.30
C TRP A 33 -1.29 12.79 3.32
N THR A 34 -1.13 11.69 4.06
CA THR A 34 0.07 10.86 3.99
C THR A 34 -0.30 9.53 3.34
N SER A 35 0.72 8.79 2.91
CA SER A 35 0.55 7.42 2.43
C SER A 35 0.49 6.40 3.56
N ILE A 36 0.54 6.83 4.83
CA ILE A 36 0.50 5.91 5.98
C ILE A 36 -0.90 5.30 6.06
N HIS A 37 -0.95 3.97 5.99
CA HIS A 37 -2.20 3.23 5.93
C HIS A 37 -2.13 1.90 6.69
N ASN A 38 -3.30 1.42 7.07
CA ASN A 38 -3.57 0.05 7.45
C ASN A 38 -4.74 -0.43 6.59
N PHE A 39 -4.43 -0.79 5.34
CA PHE A 39 -5.38 -1.41 4.40
C PHE A 39 -5.09 -2.91 4.23
N ALA A 40 -4.22 -3.49 5.04
CA ALA A 40 -3.95 -4.91 5.00
C ALA A 40 -5.08 -5.65 5.73
N PRO A 41 -5.74 -6.63 5.11
CA PRO A 41 -6.69 -7.50 5.80
C PRO A 41 -6.04 -8.22 7.00
N ASN A 42 -6.63 -8.07 8.20
CA ASN A 42 -6.26 -8.86 9.39
C ASN A 42 -6.29 -10.38 9.13
N ASN A 43 -7.06 -10.83 8.14
CA ASN A 43 -7.23 -12.24 7.78
C ASN A 43 -6.39 -12.71 6.58
N THR A 44 -5.73 -11.80 5.86
CA THR A 44 -4.94 -12.13 4.66
C THR A 44 -3.47 -11.89 4.82
N PHE A 45 -3.11 -10.93 5.67
CA PHE A 45 -1.75 -10.75 6.11
C PHE A 45 -1.77 -10.88 7.62
N SER A 46 -0.83 -11.64 8.19
CA SER A 46 -0.61 -11.64 9.65
C SER A 46 0.10 -10.35 10.08
N SER A 47 -0.44 -9.21 9.70
CA SER A 47 0.11 -7.92 10.10
C SER A 47 -1.02 -6.96 10.41
N SER A 48 -1.18 -6.64 11.69
CA SER A 48 -1.71 -5.35 12.16
C SER A 48 -0.78 -4.18 11.82
N GLY A 49 0.21 -4.43 10.95
CA GLY A 49 1.26 -3.52 10.55
C GLY A 49 0.72 -2.35 9.76
N TRP A 50 1.37 -1.22 9.94
CA TRP A 50 1.12 -0.01 9.20
C TRP A 50 2.18 0.11 8.11
N TYR A 51 1.81 0.67 6.96
CA TYR A 51 2.71 0.79 5.83
C TYR A 51 2.63 2.19 5.25
N ASP A 52 3.63 2.60 4.48
CA ASP A 52 3.57 3.78 3.62
C ASP A 52 3.73 3.40 2.14
N ALA A 53 3.69 4.39 1.25
CA ALA A 53 3.82 4.17 -0.20
C ALA A 53 5.26 4.28 -0.71
N ASP A 54 6.28 4.28 0.16
CA ASP A 54 7.68 4.35 -0.27
C ASP A 54 8.07 3.05 -1.00
N PRO A 55 8.41 3.06 -2.30
CA PRO A 55 8.78 1.86 -3.04
C PRO A 55 10.17 1.31 -2.69
N ARG A 56 10.99 2.08 -1.97
CA ARG A 56 12.32 1.66 -1.52
C ARG A 56 12.27 0.72 -0.32
N THR A 57 11.17 0.76 0.44
CA THR A 57 10.98 -0.09 1.64
C THR A 57 9.64 -0.79 1.60
N ASN A 58 9.60 -2.09 1.94
CA ASN A 58 8.34 -2.84 2.12
C ASN A 58 8.17 -3.30 3.58
N GLU A 59 8.83 -2.62 4.50
CA GLU A 59 8.79 -2.92 5.93
C GLU A 59 7.58 -2.26 6.61
N PRO A 60 6.95 -2.93 7.58
CA PRO A 60 5.93 -2.30 8.40
C PRO A 60 6.54 -1.18 9.27
N LEU A 61 5.79 -0.10 9.41
CA LEU A 61 6.09 1.03 10.26
C LEU A 61 5.84 0.68 11.74
N SER A 62 6.77 1.11 12.60
CA SER A 62 6.55 1.13 14.05
C SER A 62 5.69 2.32 14.44
N MET A 63 4.47 2.03 14.89
CA MET A 63 3.47 3.03 15.27
C MET A 63 3.87 3.86 16.49
N GLU A 64 4.72 3.30 17.34
CA GLU A 64 5.24 3.90 18.56
C GLU A 64 6.09 5.12 18.26
N LYS A 65 6.78 5.13 17.10
CA LYS A 65 7.69 6.19 16.68
C LYS A 65 6.99 7.37 16.02
N LEU A 66 5.69 7.26 15.71
CA LEU A 66 4.94 8.29 15.01
C LEU A 66 4.27 9.27 15.99
N ARG A 67 4.23 10.56 15.62
CA ARG A 67 3.64 11.63 16.45
C ARG A 67 2.13 11.72 16.27
N TRP A 68 1.35 11.12 17.17
CA TRP A 68 -0.11 11.08 17.09
C TRP A 68 -0.79 12.23 17.82
N LYS A 69 -1.85 12.81 17.23
CA LYS A 69 -2.86 13.58 17.99
C LYS A 69 -3.85 12.62 18.67
N LYS A 70 -4.30 11.61 17.94
CA LYS A 70 -5.17 10.54 18.45
C LYS A 70 -4.78 9.25 17.73
N ARG A 71 -4.33 8.24 18.49
CA ARG A 71 -4.02 6.92 17.92
C ARG A 71 -5.32 6.24 17.49
N PRO A 72 -5.37 5.66 16.27
CA PRO A 72 -6.49 4.81 15.90
C PRO A 72 -6.54 3.63 16.86
N LYS A 73 -7.74 3.32 17.36
CA LYS A 73 -7.99 2.00 17.94
C LYS A 73 -7.93 1.03 16.77
N THR A 74 -7.12 -0.01 16.86
CA THR A 74 -7.06 -1.07 15.85
C THR A 74 -8.48 -1.60 15.64
N THR A 75 -9.04 -1.31 14.47
CA THR A 75 -10.38 -1.72 14.06
C THR A 75 -10.25 -2.67 12.89
N ALA A 76 -11.25 -3.51 12.66
CA ALA A 76 -11.31 -4.37 11.48
C ALA A 76 -11.44 -3.58 10.15
N THR A 77 -11.68 -2.27 10.26
CA THR A 77 -11.90 -1.38 9.13
C THR A 77 -10.59 -0.76 8.63
N PRO A 78 -10.39 -0.63 7.32
CA PRO A 78 -9.22 0.03 6.72
C PRO A 78 -9.08 1.48 7.19
N VAL A 79 -7.86 1.90 7.54
CA VAL A 79 -7.57 3.25 8.02
C VAL A 79 -6.46 3.90 7.22
N ALA A 80 -6.68 5.17 6.83
CA ALA A 80 -5.63 6.05 6.32
C ALA A 80 -5.32 7.13 7.34
N VAL A 81 -4.11 7.70 7.26
CA VAL A 81 -3.66 8.73 8.19
C VAL A 81 -3.44 10.04 7.44
N ALA A 82 -3.78 11.13 8.09
CA ALA A 82 -3.45 12.47 7.62
C ALA A 82 -2.57 13.20 8.64
N LEU A 83 -1.71 14.06 8.12
CA LEU A 83 -0.98 15.07 8.88
C LEU A 83 -1.87 16.29 9.08
N ILE A 84 -1.88 16.82 10.29
CA ILE A 84 -2.62 18.01 10.68
C ILE A 84 -1.68 19.00 11.38
N PHE A 85 -2.21 20.18 11.68
CA PHE A 85 -1.52 21.26 12.39
C PHE A 85 -0.61 20.77 13.55
N ALA A 86 0.55 21.42 13.68
CA ALA A 86 1.65 21.06 14.59
C ALA A 86 2.33 19.71 14.29
N ALA A 87 2.28 19.26 13.02
CA ALA A 87 2.91 18.03 12.53
C ALA A 87 2.53 16.81 13.38
N LYS A 88 1.23 16.66 13.65
CA LYS A 88 0.67 15.49 14.34
C LYS A 88 -0.18 14.67 13.36
N LEU A 89 -0.26 13.37 13.59
CA LEU A 89 -1.07 12.46 12.80
C LEU A 89 -2.46 12.26 13.40
N THR A 90 -3.45 12.19 12.54
CA THR A 90 -4.82 11.78 12.89
C THR A 90 -5.27 10.68 11.95
N SER A 91 -5.93 9.67 12.51
CA SER A 91 -6.64 8.68 11.71
C SER A 91 -7.85 9.33 11.03
N SER A 92 -8.05 9.01 9.76
CA SER A 92 -9.24 9.36 9.01
C SER A 92 -9.87 8.09 8.42
N GLY A 93 -11.21 8.07 8.36
CA GLY A 93 -11.93 7.10 7.54
C GLY A 93 -11.69 7.33 6.05
N THR A 94 -12.40 6.56 5.21
CA THR A 94 -12.38 6.69 3.74
C THR A 94 -12.49 8.14 3.30
N VAL A 95 -11.63 8.50 2.34
CA VAL A 95 -11.42 9.86 1.82
C VAL A 95 -12.75 10.38 1.25
N GLN A 96 -13.46 11.23 2.02
CA GLN A 96 -14.59 12.00 1.49
C GLN A 96 -14.14 13.45 1.26
N ASP A 97 -14.41 13.93 0.04
CA ASP A 97 -14.33 15.30 -0.47
C ASP A 97 -14.01 16.38 0.57
N ARG A 98 -12.71 16.58 0.82
CA ARG A 98 -12.21 17.75 1.53
C ARG A 98 -11.09 18.35 0.69
N SER A 99 -10.98 19.67 0.68
CA SER A 99 -9.78 20.36 0.16
C SER A 99 -8.59 19.93 1.00
N VAL A 100 -7.76 19.05 0.45
CA VAL A 100 -6.65 18.40 1.15
C VAL A 100 -5.36 18.69 0.42
N SER A 101 -4.34 19.07 1.19
CA SER A 101 -2.99 19.23 0.66
C SER A 101 -2.37 17.85 0.43
N VAL A 102 -1.51 17.76 -0.58
CA VAL A 102 -0.77 16.55 -0.93
C VAL A 102 0.70 16.94 -1.01
N ALA A 103 1.54 16.20 -0.29
CA ALA A 103 2.99 16.31 -0.40
C ALA A 103 3.55 14.99 -0.94
N CYS A 104 4.50 15.08 -1.87
CA CYS A 104 5.11 13.92 -2.49
C CYS A 104 6.60 13.87 -2.18
N GLU A 105 7.12 12.66 -2.05
CA GLU A 105 8.54 12.37 -2.09
C GLU A 105 8.88 11.83 -3.48
N GLY A 106 10.14 11.99 -3.89
CA GLY A 106 10.62 11.38 -5.12
C GLY A 106 12.08 11.00 -5.08
N PHE A 107 12.46 10.05 -5.92
CA PHE A 107 13.85 9.63 -6.11
C PHE A 107 14.10 9.22 -7.56
N SER A 108 15.38 9.22 -7.95
CA SER A 108 15.82 8.73 -9.25
C SER A 108 15.97 7.21 -9.25
N THR A 109 15.40 6.54 -10.25
CA THR A 109 15.56 5.09 -10.42
C THR A 109 17.00 4.67 -10.67
N ARG A 110 17.85 5.60 -11.15
CA ARG A 110 19.29 5.37 -11.38
C ARG A 110 20.10 5.31 -10.09
N GLU A 111 19.64 5.97 -9.05
CA GLU A 111 20.32 6.04 -7.74
C GLU A 111 19.96 4.85 -6.85
N THR A 112 18.93 4.10 -7.23
CA THR A 112 18.37 3.04 -6.42
C THR A 112 18.71 1.70 -7.04
N ASN A 113 19.74 1.03 -6.52
CA ASN A 113 19.83 -0.42 -6.65
C ASN A 113 18.62 -0.99 -5.91
N VAL A 114 17.50 -1.17 -6.61
CA VAL A 114 16.32 -1.81 -6.03
C VAL A 114 16.81 -3.17 -5.53
N LEU A 115 16.91 -3.27 -4.20
CA LEU A 115 17.41 -4.42 -3.46
C LEU A 115 16.76 -5.69 -3.99
N GLN A 116 17.42 -6.83 -3.85
CA GLN A 116 16.86 -8.15 -4.18
C GLN A 116 15.40 -8.22 -3.69
N ILE A 117 14.45 -8.17 -4.63
CA ILE A 117 13.03 -8.10 -4.30
C ILE A 117 12.61 -9.50 -3.88
N LYS A 118 12.29 -9.65 -2.59
CA LYS A 118 11.72 -10.89 -2.08
C LYS A 118 10.21 -10.83 -2.15
N PHE A 119 9.62 -11.99 -2.39
CA PHE A 119 8.19 -12.18 -2.31
C PHE A 119 7.88 -13.25 -1.28
N GLU A 120 6.87 -12.96 -0.46
CA GLU A 120 6.32 -13.88 0.53
C GLU A 120 4.89 -14.23 0.17
N ASP A 121 4.44 -15.42 0.55
CA ASP A 121 3.03 -15.73 0.57
C ASP A 121 2.32 -14.72 1.49
N CYS A 122 1.17 -14.23 1.06
CA CYS A 122 0.36 -13.35 1.90
C CYS A 122 -0.15 -14.12 3.14
N TRP A 123 -0.49 -15.39 2.96
CA TRP A 123 -1.16 -16.23 3.94
C TRP A 123 -0.14 -16.90 4.88
N ASN A 124 -0.06 -16.43 6.13
CA ASN A 124 0.73 -17.12 7.18
C ASN A 124 -0.07 -18.26 7.87
N LYS A 125 -1.40 -18.30 7.68
CA LYS A 125 -2.34 -19.34 8.14
C LYS A 125 -3.45 -19.48 7.09
N GLU A 126 -4.20 -20.59 7.12
CA GLU A 126 -5.35 -20.78 6.23
C GLU A 126 -6.27 -19.54 6.24
N PRO A 127 -6.78 -19.11 5.07
CA PRO A 127 -7.58 -17.91 4.97
C PRO A 127 -8.89 -18.08 5.78
N GLU A 128 -8.94 -17.47 6.96
CA GLU A 128 -10.21 -17.28 7.66
C GLU A 128 -11.12 -16.45 6.75
N VAL A 129 -12.29 -17.00 6.46
CA VAL A 129 -13.33 -16.39 5.63
C VAL A 129 -13.95 -15.23 6.41
N ALA A 130 -13.18 -14.15 6.60
CA ALA A 130 -13.77 -12.87 6.94
C ALA A 130 -14.33 -12.31 5.64
N TYR A 131 -15.66 -12.41 5.48
CA TYR A 131 -16.39 -11.56 4.57
C TYR A 131 -16.13 -10.13 5.01
N ALA A 132 -15.10 -9.48 4.47
CA ALA A 132 -14.92 -8.05 4.64
C ALA A 132 -16.12 -7.38 3.95
N THR A 133 -17.12 -7.01 4.76
CA THR A 133 -18.32 -6.26 4.37
C THR A 133 -18.00 -4.85 3.88
N ASP A 134 -16.73 -4.42 4.01
CA ASP A 134 -16.34 -3.06 3.78
C ASP A 134 -15.93 -2.79 2.33
N SER A 135 -16.67 -1.85 1.75
CA SER A 135 -16.61 -1.32 0.40
C SER A 135 -15.42 -0.39 0.18
N ILE A 136 -14.17 -0.87 0.33
CA ILE A 136 -13.08 -0.14 -0.35
C ILE A 136 -13.27 -0.35 -1.85
N THR A 137 -13.83 0.68 -2.47
CA THR A 137 -14.32 0.66 -3.86
C THR A 137 -13.20 0.68 -4.91
N ALA A 138 -11.96 1.03 -4.56
CA ALA A 138 -10.85 0.91 -5.49
C ALA A 138 -9.49 0.82 -4.76
N ALA A 139 -8.89 -0.36 -4.70
CA ALA A 139 -7.42 -0.40 -4.73
C ALA A 139 -6.97 0.11 -6.10
N CYS A 140 -5.81 0.77 -6.22
CA CYS A 140 -5.19 0.92 -7.53
C CYS A 140 -4.62 -0.45 -7.89
N TYR A 141 -4.99 -0.98 -9.06
CA TYR A 141 -4.50 -2.28 -9.52
C TYR A 141 -4.36 -2.32 -11.05
N ASP A 142 -3.53 -3.24 -11.53
CA ASP A 142 -3.44 -3.64 -12.93
C ASP A 142 -3.88 -5.11 -13.06
N GLU A 143 -4.72 -5.44 -14.04
CA GLU A 143 -5.17 -6.82 -14.29
C GLU A 143 -4.71 -7.29 -15.66
N THR A 144 -4.02 -8.42 -15.68
CA THR A 144 -3.41 -9.00 -16.88
C THR A 144 -3.58 -10.51 -16.91
N GLU A 145 -3.33 -11.11 -18.06
CA GLU A 145 -3.25 -12.57 -18.18
C GLU A 145 -1.84 -13.06 -17.85
N ALA A 146 -1.78 -14.22 -17.18
CA ALA A 146 -0.55 -14.92 -16.87
C ALA A 146 -0.80 -16.43 -16.90
N ILE A 147 0.16 -17.20 -17.42
CA ILE A 147 0.10 -18.65 -17.48
C ILE A 147 0.45 -19.25 -16.10
N THR A 148 1.30 -18.56 -15.35
CA THR A 148 1.77 -19.01 -14.03
C THR A 148 1.79 -17.87 -13.01
N ALA A 149 1.70 -18.24 -11.74
CA ALA A 149 1.89 -17.30 -10.63
C ALA A 149 3.26 -16.60 -10.70
N MET A 150 4.29 -17.33 -11.14
CA MET A 150 5.65 -16.80 -11.26
C MET A 150 5.76 -15.68 -12.30
N GLN A 151 5.03 -15.78 -13.42
CA GLN A 151 4.96 -14.69 -14.40
C GLN A 151 4.33 -13.44 -13.80
N CYS A 152 3.27 -13.61 -12.99
CA CYS A 152 2.62 -12.52 -12.28
C CYS A 152 3.57 -11.84 -11.28
N VAL A 153 4.30 -12.63 -10.48
CA VAL A 153 5.32 -12.15 -9.54
C VAL A 153 6.45 -11.42 -10.27
N LYS A 154 6.99 -11.99 -11.36
CA LYS A 154 8.06 -11.37 -12.15
C LYS A 154 7.65 -10.00 -12.70
N ARG A 155 6.44 -9.87 -13.22
CA ARG A 155 5.91 -8.59 -13.70
C ARG A 155 5.81 -7.57 -12.56
N CYS A 156 5.32 -7.98 -11.40
CA CYS A 156 5.29 -7.11 -10.22
C CYS A 156 6.69 -6.72 -9.72
N ALA A 157 7.67 -7.60 -9.84
CA ALA A 157 9.06 -7.29 -9.49
C ALA A 157 9.64 -6.18 -10.37
N GLN A 158 9.24 -6.14 -11.66
CA GLN A 158 9.68 -5.13 -12.62
C GLN A 158 8.93 -3.80 -12.48
N GLU A 159 7.77 -3.80 -11.85
CA GLU A 159 6.97 -2.60 -11.59
C GLU A 159 7.28 -2.05 -10.20
N ILE A 160 7.92 -0.88 -10.13
CA ILE A 160 8.38 -0.26 -8.87
C ILE A 160 7.21 0.06 -7.93
N HIS A 161 6.04 0.37 -8.47
CA HIS A 161 4.85 0.67 -7.69
C HIS A 161 4.08 -0.57 -7.22
N CYS A 162 4.37 -1.76 -7.75
CA CYS A 162 3.64 -2.96 -7.37
C CYS A 162 4.00 -3.39 -5.95
N ARG A 163 2.99 -3.76 -5.15
CA ARG A 163 3.12 -4.16 -3.74
C ARG A 163 2.78 -5.61 -3.49
N SER A 164 1.78 -6.11 -4.20
CA SER A 164 1.37 -7.51 -4.13
C SER A 164 0.71 -7.95 -5.41
N VAL A 165 0.60 -9.26 -5.59
CA VAL A 165 -0.09 -9.88 -6.70
C VAL A 165 -1.05 -10.94 -6.20
N TYR A 166 -2.15 -11.08 -6.92
CA TYR A 166 -3.11 -12.15 -6.78
C TYR A 166 -3.20 -12.89 -8.11
N TYR A 167 -2.95 -14.20 -8.11
CA TYR A 167 -3.02 -15.04 -9.29
C TYR A 167 -4.14 -16.09 -9.16
N SER A 168 -4.96 -16.21 -10.20
CA SER A 168 -5.97 -17.27 -10.29
C SER A 168 -5.62 -18.27 -11.38
N LYS A 169 -5.21 -19.49 -10.96
CA LYS A 169 -4.92 -20.60 -11.88
C LYS A 169 -6.12 -20.99 -12.75
N LYS A 170 -7.35 -20.85 -12.22
CA LYS A 170 -8.58 -21.21 -12.94
C LYS A 170 -8.83 -20.32 -14.16
N SER A 171 -8.56 -19.02 -14.05
CA SER A 171 -8.85 -18.05 -15.12
C SER A 171 -7.60 -17.52 -15.82
N GLY A 172 -6.40 -17.92 -15.40
CA GLY A 172 -5.14 -17.36 -15.90
C GLY A 172 -4.99 -15.86 -15.61
N ARG A 173 -5.67 -15.34 -14.59
CA ARG A 173 -5.68 -13.89 -14.29
C ARG A 173 -4.65 -13.54 -13.22
N CYS A 174 -3.97 -12.43 -13.44
CA CYS A 174 -2.99 -11.81 -12.55
C CYS A 174 -3.48 -10.39 -12.21
N VAL A 175 -3.68 -10.11 -10.93
CA VAL A 175 -4.06 -8.79 -10.43
C VAL A 175 -2.91 -8.26 -9.58
N ALA A 176 -2.22 -7.23 -10.07
CA ALA A 176 -1.16 -6.53 -9.35
C ALA A 176 -1.75 -5.35 -8.59
N VAL A 177 -1.54 -5.29 -7.28
CA VAL A 177 -1.92 -4.14 -6.43
C VAL A 177 -0.78 -3.13 -6.42
N LEU A 178 -1.12 -1.86 -6.65
CA LEU A 178 -0.16 -0.78 -6.88
C LEU A 178 -0.18 0.26 -5.77
N TYR A 179 0.96 0.93 -5.61
CA TYR A 179 1.27 2.07 -4.73
C TYR A 179 1.27 1.78 -3.23
N VAL A 180 0.24 1.13 -2.71
CA VAL A 180 0.05 0.81 -1.28
C VAL A 180 -0.32 -0.66 -1.09
N HIS A 181 -0.01 -1.21 0.09
CA HIS A 181 -0.49 -2.55 0.44
C HIS A 181 -2.01 -2.48 0.64
N ALA A 182 -2.76 -3.19 -0.20
CA ALA A 182 -4.21 -3.18 -0.14
C ALA A 182 -4.80 -4.55 -0.45
N TYR A 183 -6.06 -4.70 -0.08
CA TYR A 183 -6.90 -5.84 -0.44
C TYR A 183 -7.01 -6.02 -1.97
N LEU A 184 -7.26 -7.26 -2.40
CA LEU A 184 -7.78 -7.57 -3.73
C LEU A 184 -9.03 -6.71 -4.04
N PRO A 185 -9.19 -6.16 -5.26
CA PRO A 185 -10.36 -5.37 -5.63
C PRO A 185 -11.68 -6.12 -5.42
N LEU A 186 -12.74 -5.41 -5.02
CA LEU A 186 -14.04 -5.99 -4.65
C LEU A 186 -14.60 -6.95 -5.70
N ARG A 187 -14.41 -6.63 -6.99
CA ARG A 187 -14.85 -7.45 -8.12
C ARG A 187 -14.27 -8.88 -8.14
N HIS A 188 -13.12 -9.09 -7.50
CA HIS A 188 -12.47 -10.41 -7.41
C HIS A 188 -12.61 -11.05 -6.01
N ARG A 189 -13.01 -10.29 -4.98
CA ARG A 189 -13.13 -10.77 -3.60
C ARG A 189 -14.22 -11.81 -3.38
N ARG A 190 -15.23 -11.90 -4.25
CA ARG A 190 -16.29 -12.93 -4.11
C ARG A 190 -15.75 -14.37 -4.12
N ASN A 191 -14.51 -14.59 -4.58
CA ASN A 191 -13.86 -15.89 -4.61
C ASN A 191 -12.39 -15.83 -4.15
N VAL A 192 -12.07 -15.16 -3.02
CA VAL A 192 -10.67 -15.02 -2.53
C VAL A 192 -9.91 -16.35 -2.48
N LYS A 193 -10.54 -17.47 -2.10
CA LYS A 193 -9.91 -18.80 -2.05
C LYS A 193 -9.37 -19.32 -3.40
N ARG A 194 -9.74 -18.68 -4.53
CA ARG A 194 -9.25 -19.02 -5.87
C ARG A 194 -8.01 -18.23 -6.28
N TRP A 195 -7.48 -17.42 -5.39
CA TRP A 195 -6.33 -16.56 -5.63
C TRP A 195 -5.17 -16.96 -4.75
N THR A 196 -4.04 -17.29 -5.37
CA THR A 196 -2.74 -17.36 -4.69
C THR A 196 -2.20 -15.94 -4.59
N CYS A 197 -1.71 -15.54 -3.42
CA CYS A 197 -1.28 -14.17 -3.17
C CYS A 197 0.20 -14.13 -2.82
N PHE A 198 0.95 -13.22 -3.43
CA PHE A 198 2.33 -12.94 -3.07
C PHE A 198 2.50 -11.43 -2.84
N ARG A 199 3.24 -11.05 -1.80
CA ARG A 199 3.57 -9.65 -1.51
C ARG A 199 5.06 -9.41 -1.60
N LYS A 200 5.45 -8.21 -1.99
CA LYS A 200 6.84 -7.77 -1.81
C LYS A 200 7.12 -7.68 -0.31
N SER A 201 8.25 -8.22 0.10
CA SER A 201 8.80 -8.07 1.45
C SER A 201 10.22 -7.51 1.36
N ALA A 202 10.76 -7.09 2.50
CA ALA A 202 12.13 -6.63 2.54
C ALA A 202 13.10 -7.79 2.28
N GLY A 203 14.13 -7.53 1.48
CA GLY A 203 15.24 -8.45 1.36
C GLY A 203 16.06 -8.45 2.64
N ALA A 204 16.23 -9.61 3.30
CA ALA A 204 17.29 -9.74 4.31
C ALA A 204 18.66 -9.34 3.72
N HIS A 205 19.31 -8.39 4.37
CA HIS A 205 20.70 -7.98 4.12
C HIS A 205 21.68 -9.06 4.52
#